data_AF-A0A9P8AWJ3-F1
#
_entry.id   AF-A0A9P8AWJ3-F1
#
_cell.length_a   1.000
_cell.length_b   1.000
_cell.length_c   1.000
_cell.angle_alpha   90.00
_cell.angle_beta   90.00
_cell.angle_gamma   90.00
#
_symmetry.space_group_name_H-M   'P 1'
#
loop_
_entity.id
_entity.type
_entity.pdbx_description
1 polymer ?
#
loop_
_entity_poly.entity_id
_entity_poly.type
_entity_poly.pdbx_seq_one_letter_code
_entity_poly.pdbx_strand_id
1 'polypeptide(L)'
;MEEAIPSLSSGVIGSRFVSQDDIESAKSKREEQWKAAYARLGQEPPPQQVEDSYDGRSLAEKLAANKIAKQEEYEEKTKLANQFRALEEDEIMFLDSIREKELEEERQRKQLDGEEVKSFKEAVAARTSASNPPPISSNSVVALPMLQTTAPKKDTKKGLKGVIVKKKGKSAPIAKTPHFKAAQANDKKRDPPNGEDVSQQSQEPQTKRRRVSES
;
A
#
# COMPACT_ATOMS: atom_id res chain seq x y z
N MET A 1 -28.42 25.62 -36.78
CA MET A 1 -27.81 26.14 -38.02
C MET A 1 -26.92 25.01 -38.51
N GLU A 2 -27.41 24.24 -39.48
CA GLU A 2 -26.75 23.03 -39.95
C GLU A 2 -25.58 23.42 -40.85
N GLU A 3 -24.34 23.13 -40.43
CA GLU A 3 -23.16 23.40 -41.23
C GLU A 3 -23.08 22.40 -42.39
N ALA A 4 -23.45 22.87 -43.58
CA ALA A 4 -23.36 22.12 -44.82
C ALA A 4 -21.89 21.79 -45.14
N ILE A 5 -21.56 20.50 -45.16
CA ILE A 5 -20.24 20.00 -45.53
C ILE A 5 -19.94 20.46 -46.98
N PRO A 6 -18.87 21.23 -47.23
CA PRO A 6 -18.58 21.76 -48.56
C PRO A 6 -18.32 20.64 -49.57
N SER A 7 -19.25 20.42 -50.51
CA SER A 7 -19.10 19.45 -51.59
C SER A 7 -17.85 19.74 -52.44
N LEU A 8 -17.05 18.69 -52.68
CA LEU A 8 -15.79 18.77 -53.41
C LEU A 8 -15.97 18.85 -54.94
N SER A 9 -17.19 18.64 -55.46
CA SER A 9 -17.45 18.44 -56.88
C SER A 9 -17.91 19.68 -57.66
N SER A 10 -18.32 20.78 -57.01
CA SER A 10 -19.08 21.86 -57.68
C SER A 10 -18.36 23.21 -57.81
N GLY A 11 -17.07 23.31 -57.42
CA GLY A 11 -16.33 24.59 -57.39
C GLY A 11 -15.16 24.66 -58.36
N VAL A 12 -14.85 25.88 -58.83
CA VAL A 12 -13.64 26.18 -59.61
C VAL A 12 -12.41 25.80 -58.76
N ILE A 13 -11.65 24.82 -59.26
CA ILE A 13 -10.56 24.12 -58.57
C ILE A 13 -9.48 25.08 -58.03
N GLY A 14 -9.25 26.21 -58.69
CA GLY A 14 -8.24 27.21 -58.29
C GLY A 14 -8.49 27.91 -56.95
N SER A 15 -9.75 28.02 -56.49
CA SER A 15 -10.08 28.64 -55.19
C SER A 15 -9.86 27.70 -54.00
N ARG A 16 -9.55 26.41 -54.25
CA ARG A 16 -9.36 25.40 -53.20
C ARG A 16 -7.89 25.18 -52.85
N PHE A 17 -6.99 25.69 -53.67
CA PHE A 17 -5.56 25.66 -53.41
C PHE A 17 -5.16 26.92 -52.63
N VAL A 18 -4.55 26.69 -51.48
CA VAL A 18 -3.98 27.73 -50.64
C VAL A 18 -2.48 27.70 -50.87
N SER A 19 -1.87 28.88 -51.05
CA SER A 19 -0.41 28.95 -51.22
C SER A 19 0.30 28.54 -49.92
N GLN A 20 1.53 28.07 -50.04
CA GLN A 20 2.35 27.77 -48.87
C GLN A 20 2.48 28.99 -47.94
N ASP A 21 2.66 30.19 -48.53
CA ASP A 21 2.77 31.45 -47.81
C ASP A 21 1.48 31.81 -47.04
N ASP A 22 0.32 31.55 -47.63
CA ASP A 22 -0.98 31.76 -46.96
C ASP A 22 -1.14 30.82 -45.75
N ILE A 23 -0.69 29.57 -45.85
CA ILE A 23 -0.70 28.60 -44.74
C ILE A 23 0.26 29.05 -43.63
N GLU A 24 1.46 29.47 -43.99
CA GLU A 24 2.48 29.94 -43.05
C GLU A 24 2.04 31.21 -42.32
N SER A 25 1.47 32.18 -43.04
CA SER A 25 0.94 33.41 -42.43
C SER A 25 -0.26 33.14 -41.51
N ALA A 26 -1.13 32.18 -41.86
CA ALA A 26 -2.24 31.77 -41.01
C ALA A 26 -1.76 31.06 -39.74
N LYS A 27 -0.73 30.20 -39.84
CA LYS A 27 -0.08 29.57 -38.67
C LYS A 27 0.56 30.61 -37.76
N SER A 28 1.34 31.54 -38.32
CA SER A 28 1.99 32.61 -37.56
C SER A 28 0.99 33.49 -36.81
N LYS A 29 -0.10 33.94 -37.46
CA LYS A 29 -1.17 34.70 -36.79
C LYS A 29 -1.83 33.92 -35.65
N ARG A 30 -2.03 32.61 -35.84
CA ARG A 30 -2.59 31.74 -34.80
C ARG A 30 -1.63 31.59 -33.62
N GLU A 31 -0.34 31.42 -33.88
CA GLU A 31 0.69 31.34 -32.85
C GLU A 31 0.83 32.65 -32.07
N GLU A 32 0.77 33.80 -32.74
CA GLU A 32 0.78 35.12 -32.10
C GLU A 32 -0.43 35.33 -31.20
N GLN A 33 -1.63 35.00 -31.67
CA GLN A 33 -2.85 35.05 -30.87
C GLN A 33 -2.78 34.12 -29.66
N TRP A 34 -2.23 32.92 -29.86
CA TRP A 34 -2.02 31.95 -28.79
C TRP A 34 -1.03 32.47 -27.74
N LYS A 35 0.13 32.97 -28.18
CA LYS A 35 1.14 33.60 -27.30
C LYS A 35 0.56 34.79 -26.55
N ALA A 36 -0.22 35.65 -27.22
CA ALA A 36 -0.88 36.79 -26.61
C ALA A 36 -1.94 36.37 -25.57
N ALA A 37 -2.68 35.28 -25.82
CA ALA A 37 -3.65 34.74 -24.87
C ALA A 37 -2.97 34.21 -23.59
N TYR A 38 -1.83 33.53 -23.72
CA TYR A 38 -1.05 33.04 -22.58
C TYR A 38 -0.35 34.18 -21.82
N ALA A 39 0.19 35.17 -22.54
CA ALA A 39 0.74 36.38 -21.95
C ALA A 39 -0.32 37.14 -21.13
N ARG A 40 -1.56 37.22 -21.62
CA ARG A 40 -2.68 37.80 -20.87
C ARG A 40 -3.04 36.99 -19.62
N LEU A 41 -2.88 35.66 -19.65
CA LEU A 41 -3.10 34.79 -18.50
C LEU A 41 -1.94 34.84 -17.48
N GLY A 42 -0.81 35.47 -17.85
CA GLY A 42 0.40 35.53 -17.01
C GLY A 42 1.16 34.21 -16.94
N GLN A 43 0.88 33.28 -17.85
CA GLN A 43 1.54 31.97 -17.93
C GLN A 43 2.38 31.91 -19.21
N GLU A 44 3.56 31.32 -19.14
CA GLU A 44 4.36 31.05 -20.33
C GLU A 44 3.62 30.03 -21.23
N PRO A 45 3.53 30.28 -22.55
CA PRO A 45 3.03 29.29 -23.49
C PRO A 45 3.78 27.96 -23.29
N PRO A 46 3.10 26.81 -23.20
CA PRO A 46 3.75 25.53 -23.14
C PRO A 46 4.76 25.39 -24.29
N PRO A 47 5.93 24.77 -24.05
CA PRO A 47 6.94 24.61 -25.09
C PRO A 47 6.30 23.93 -26.29
N GLN A 48 6.48 24.54 -27.46
CA GLN A 48 5.94 24.04 -28.71
C GLN A 48 6.47 22.62 -28.90
N GLN A 49 5.56 21.66 -29.06
CA GLN A 49 5.93 20.27 -29.26
C GLN A 49 6.83 20.21 -30.49
N VAL A 50 8.13 19.99 -30.26
CA VAL A 50 9.09 19.82 -31.34
C VAL A 50 8.61 18.59 -32.09
N GLU A 51 8.35 18.72 -33.39
CA GLU A 51 8.05 17.54 -34.18
C GLU A 51 9.26 16.62 -34.11
N ASP A 52 9.05 15.42 -33.55
CA ASP A 52 10.10 14.44 -33.40
C ASP A 52 10.77 14.22 -34.75
N SER A 53 12.09 14.45 -34.80
CA SER A 53 12.91 14.20 -35.97
C SER A 53 12.52 12.86 -36.60
N TYR A 54 12.22 12.87 -37.90
CA TYR A 54 11.69 11.72 -38.63
C TYR A 54 12.50 10.45 -38.33
N ASP A 55 11.96 9.63 -37.43
CA ASP A 55 12.55 8.35 -37.06
C ASP A 55 12.20 7.32 -38.12
N GLY A 56 13.22 6.77 -38.77
CA GLY A 56 13.12 5.78 -39.84
C GLY A 56 12.56 4.42 -39.41
N ARG A 57 12.32 4.22 -38.10
CA ARG A 57 11.61 3.05 -37.58
C ARG A 57 10.14 3.03 -38.03
N SER A 58 9.64 1.84 -38.29
CA SER A 58 8.24 1.63 -38.65
C SER A 58 7.32 2.06 -37.50
N LEU A 59 6.11 2.54 -37.83
CA LEU A 59 5.09 2.87 -36.82
C LEU A 59 4.82 1.68 -35.88
N ALA A 60 4.88 0.46 -36.38
CA ALA A 60 4.72 -0.76 -35.58
C ALA A 60 5.79 -0.88 -34.49
N GLU A 61 7.05 -0.58 -34.82
CA GLU A 61 8.18 -0.61 -33.87
C GLU A 61 8.02 0.50 -32.82
N LYS A 62 7.59 1.69 -33.23
CA LYS A 62 7.29 2.80 -32.30
C LYS A 62 6.19 2.43 -31.32
N LEU A 63 5.10 1.82 -31.80
CA LEU A 63 4.00 1.40 -30.93
C LEU A 63 4.40 0.25 -29.99
N ALA A 64 5.25 -0.67 -30.45
CA ALA A 64 5.80 -1.72 -29.62
C ALA A 64 6.68 -1.14 -28.51
N ALA A 65 7.61 -0.24 -28.84
CA ALA A 65 8.47 0.43 -27.87
C ALA A 65 7.65 1.21 -26.82
N ASN A 66 6.60 1.92 -27.22
CA ASN A 66 5.71 2.63 -26.28
C ASN A 66 4.98 1.67 -25.32
N LYS A 67 4.53 0.52 -25.83
CA LYS A 67 3.89 -0.51 -24.99
C LYS A 67 4.88 -1.10 -23.99
N ILE A 68 6.09 -1.42 -24.45
CA ILE A 68 7.16 -1.98 -23.63
C ILE A 68 7.56 -0.97 -22.55
N ALA A 69 7.85 0.28 -22.92
CA ALA A 69 8.20 1.33 -21.97
C ALA A 69 7.11 1.53 -20.89
N LYS A 70 5.84 1.54 -21.30
CA LYS A 70 4.73 1.65 -20.34
C LYS A 70 4.61 0.42 -19.44
N GLN A 71 4.86 -0.77 -19.98
CA GLN A 71 4.82 -2.01 -19.23
C GLN A 71 5.98 -2.08 -18.23
N GLU A 72 7.19 -1.73 -18.66
CA GLU A 72 8.39 -1.65 -17.82
C GLU A 72 8.20 -0.63 -16.69
N GLU A 73 7.68 0.57 -16.98
CA GLU A 73 7.39 1.57 -15.94
C GLU A 73 6.36 1.05 -14.92
N TYR A 74 5.34 0.33 -15.38
CA TYR A 74 4.34 -0.27 -14.51
C TYR A 74 4.94 -1.39 -13.65
N GLU A 75 5.76 -2.25 -14.26
CA GLU A 75 6.46 -3.33 -13.58
C GLU A 75 7.42 -2.77 -12.54
N GLU A 76 8.22 -1.75 -12.87
CA GLU A 76 9.15 -1.09 -11.94
C GLU A 76 8.44 -0.47 -10.74
N LYS A 77 7.31 0.21 -10.95
CA LYS A 77 6.51 0.78 -9.85
C LYS A 77 5.87 -0.31 -8.98
N THR A 78 5.49 -1.43 -9.59
CA THR A 78 4.86 -2.56 -8.88
C THR A 78 5.91 -3.48 -8.24
N LYS A 79 7.15 -3.42 -8.70
CA LYS A 79 8.24 -4.26 -8.23
C LYS A 79 8.56 -3.93 -6.78
N LEU A 80 8.31 -4.91 -5.89
CA LEU A 80 8.61 -4.80 -4.46
C LEU A 80 10.10 -4.49 -4.19
N ALA A 81 11.00 -4.89 -5.09
CA ALA A 81 12.42 -4.59 -4.96
C ALA A 81 12.74 -3.08 -4.94
N ASN A 82 11.91 -2.25 -5.57
CA ASN A 82 12.09 -0.79 -5.58
C ASN A 82 11.42 -0.13 -4.36
N GLN A 83 10.57 -0.84 -3.62
CA GLN A 83 9.86 -0.28 -2.46
C GLN A 83 10.73 -0.26 -1.20
N PHE A 84 11.69 -1.18 -1.11
CA PHE A 84 12.56 -1.31 0.05
C PHE A 84 14.00 -0.96 -0.33
N ARG A 85 14.54 0.04 0.37
CA ARG A 85 15.97 0.35 0.37
C ARG A 85 16.58 -0.02 1.72
N ALA A 86 17.90 -0.18 1.78
CA ALA A 86 18.59 -0.25 3.06
C ALA A 86 18.41 1.08 3.82
N LEU A 87 18.34 1.01 5.14
CA LEU A 87 18.36 2.19 6.00
C LEU A 87 19.78 2.79 5.99
N GLU A 88 19.85 4.11 5.96
CA GLU A 88 21.09 4.88 6.11
C GLU A 88 21.54 4.86 7.58
N GLU A 89 22.82 5.15 7.84
CA GLU A 89 23.40 5.10 9.19
C GLU A 89 22.68 6.05 10.17
N ASP A 90 22.37 7.26 9.73
CA ASP A 90 21.63 8.25 10.52
C ASP A 90 20.20 7.79 10.85
N GLU A 91 19.56 7.06 9.92
CA GLU A 91 18.19 6.56 10.09
C GLU A 91 18.15 5.41 11.09
N ILE A 92 19.16 4.54 11.06
CA ILE A 92 19.35 3.50 12.07
C ILE A 92 19.53 4.14 13.46
N MET A 93 20.41 5.15 13.55
CA MET A 93 20.68 5.84 14.80
C MET A 93 19.45 6.56 15.37
N PHE A 94 18.63 7.13 14.49
CA PHE A 94 17.35 7.71 14.88
C PHE A 94 16.40 6.66 15.48
N LEU A 95 16.26 5.49 14.85
CA LEU A 95 15.40 4.41 15.36
C LEU A 95 15.91 3.86 16.71
N ASP A 96 17.22 3.75 16.87
CA ASP A 96 17.81 3.36 18.14
C ASP A 96 17.56 4.41 19.24
N SER A 97 17.62 5.70 18.91
CA SER A 97 17.30 6.77 19.86
C SER A 97 15.84 6.76 20.32
N ILE A 98 14.90 6.43 19.42
CA ILE A 98 13.49 6.26 19.77
C ILE A 98 13.34 5.07 20.72
N ARG A 99 13.97 3.94 20.39
CA ARG A 99 13.92 2.74 21.21
C ARG A 99 14.49 2.97 22.61
N GLU A 100 15.62 3.67 22.69
CA GLU A 100 16.23 4.05 23.97
C GLU A 100 15.28 4.94 24.78
N LYS A 101 14.64 5.92 24.14
CA LYS A 101 13.67 6.80 24.80
C LYS A 101 12.46 6.03 25.33
N GLU A 102 11.89 5.12 24.55
CA GLU A 102 10.76 4.27 24.99
C GLU A 102 11.14 3.40 26.19
N LEU A 103 12.33 2.79 26.15
CA LEU A 103 12.85 2.00 27.26
C LEU A 103 13.10 2.85 28.51
N GLU A 104 13.62 4.07 28.35
CA GLU A 104 13.83 4.99 29.45
C GLU A 104 12.49 5.39 30.08
N GLU A 105 11.48 5.72 29.27
CA GLU A 105 10.15 6.05 29.78
C GLU A 105 9.50 4.88 30.52
N GLU A 106 9.57 3.67 29.96
CA GLU A 106 9.09 2.45 30.64
C GLU A 106 9.85 2.19 31.94
N ARG A 107 11.17 2.38 31.93
CA ARG A 107 12.03 2.23 33.10
C ARG A 107 11.64 3.23 34.19
N GLN A 108 11.46 4.51 33.85
CA GLN A 108 11.03 5.54 34.79
C GLN A 108 9.66 5.21 35.38
N ARG A 109 8.70 4.82 34.53
CA ARG A 109 7.37 4.40 34.98
C ARG A 109 7.45 3.23 35.97
N LYS A 110 8.24 2.21 35.65
CA LYS A 110 8.45 1.05 36.54
C LYS A 110 9.16 1.41 37.85
N GLN A 111 10.06 2.39 37.82
CA GLN A 111 10.70 2.90 39.04
C GLN A 111 9.67 3.60 39.94
N LEU A 112 8.87 4.51 39.40
CA LEU A 112 7.82 5.21 40.14
C LEU A 112 6.79 4.24 40.71
N ASP A 113 6.25 3.33 39.89
CA ASP A 113 5.31 2.28 40.34
C ASP A 113 5.95 1.42 41.45
N GLY A 114 7.24 1.11 41.32
CA GLY A 114 8.00 0.34 42.31
C GLY A 114 8.18 1.08 43.64
N GLU A 115 8.42 2.39 43.61
CA GLU A 115 8.55 3.25 44.79
C GLU A 115 7.21 3.39 45.52
N GLU A 116 6.11 3.61 44.80
CA GLU A 116 4.77 3.66 45.39
C GLU A 116 4.41 2.34 46.09
N VAL A 117 4.67 1.19 45.46
CA VAL A 117 4.43 -0.13 46.06
C VAL A 117 5.31 -0.36 47.29
N LYS A 118 6.58 0.07 47.25
CA LYS A 118 7.49 -0.04 48.41
C LYS A 118 6.98 0.80 49.59
N SER A 119 6.64 2.06 49.34
CA SER A 119 6.09 2.99 50.34
C SER A 119 4.79 2.44 50.96
N PHE A 120 3.88 1.91 50.14
CA PHE A 120 2.66 1.26 50.65
C PHE A 120 2.96 0.06 51.55
N LYS A 121 3.89 -0.82 51.15
CA LYS A 121 4.29 -1.98 51.96
C LYS A 121 4.88 -1.54 53.31
N GLU A 122 5.71 -0.51 53.31
CA GLU A 122 6.29 0.06 54.53
C GLU A 122 5.20 0.66 55.44
N ALA A 123 4.28 1.46 54.90
CA ALA A 123 3.18 2.04 55.67
C ALA A 123 2.25 0.97 56.26
N VAL A 124 1.93 -0.09 55.51
CA VAL A 124 1.16 -1.22 56.04
C VAL A 124 1.92 -1.94 57.16
N ALA A 125 3.22 -2.20 56.99
CA ALA A 125 4.05 -2.82 58.02
C ALA A 125 4.18 -1.96 59.29
N ALA A 126 4.32 -0.64 59.13
CA ALA A 126 4.33 0.31 60.25
C ALA A 126 2.97 0.31 60.97
N ARG A 127 1.86 0.27 60.23
CA ARG A 127 0.51 0.21 60.82
C ARG A 127 0.26 -1.11 61.56
N THR A 128 0.66 -2.25 61.00
CA THR A 128 0.48 -3.56 61.64
C THR A 128 1.35 -3.70 62.88
N SER A 129 2.60 -3.20 62.85
CA SER A 129 3.48 -3.18 64.03
C SER A 129 3.00 -2.22 65.11
N ALA A 130 2.48 -1.03 64.76
CA ALA A 130 1.91 -0.08 65.72
C ALA A 130 0.57 -0.55 66.32
N SER A 131 -0.20 -1.38 65.60
CA SER A 131 -1.52 -1.88 66.04
C SER A 131 -1.45 -3.17 66.86
N ASN A 132 -0.26 -3.65 67.25
CA ASN A 132 -0.11 -4.88 68.02
C ASN A 132 0.13 -4.58 69.50
N PRO A 133 -0.91 -4.47 70.36
CA PRO A 133 -0.71 -4.57 71.81
C PRO A 133 -0.26 -6.01 72.16
N PRO A 134 0.49 -6.24 73.25
CA PRO A 134 0.95 -7.57 73.63
C PRO A 134 -0.24 -8.54 73.74
N PRO A 135 -0.09 -9.83 73.37
CA PRO A 135 -1.20 -10.76 73.30
C PRO A 135 -1.73 -11.02 74.71
N ILE A 136 -2.84 -10.38 75.05
CA ILE A 136 -3.66 -10.79 76.18
C ILE A 136 -4.41 -12.03 75.71
N SER A 137 -3.96 -13.17 76.23
CA SER A 137 -4.63 -14.45 76.18
C SER A 137 -6.05 -14.30 76.72
N SER A 138 -7.06 -14.41 75.87
CA SER A 138 -8.41 -14.72 76.31
C SER A 138 -9.06 -15.68 75.32
N ASN A 139 -8.85 -16.96 75.61
CA ASN A 139 -9.73 -18.03 75.19
C ASN A 139 -11.17 -17.67 75.53
N SER A 140 -12.07 -17.69 74.55
CA SER A 140 -13.41 -18.27 74.76
C SER A 140 -14.02 -18.66 73.43
N VAL A 141 -14.20 -19.97 73.31
CA VAL A 141 -15.00 -20.68 72.33
C VAL A 141 -16.47 -20.48 72.65
N VAL A 142 -17.30 -20.01 71.71
CA VAL A 142 -18.72 -20.40 71.65
C VAL A 142 -19.22 -20.38 70.20
N ALA A 143 -19.94 -21.43 69.84
CA ALA A 143 -20.36 -21.81 68.49
C ALA A 143 -21.74 -21.25 68.07
N LEU A 144 -21.85 -20.96 66.75
CA LEU A 144 -22.93 -21.21 65.75
C LEU A 144 -24.43 -21.13 66.14
N PRO A 145 -25.32 -20.63 65.22
CA PRO A 145 -25.85 -21.54 64.18
C PRO A 145 -25.95 -20.96 62.74
N MET A 146 -25.48 -21.81 61.82
CA MET A 146 -25.96 -22.17 60.48
C MET A 146 -27.06 -21.31 59.79
N LEU A 147 -26.75 -20.82 58.58
CA LEU A 147 -27.72 -20.72 57.48
C LEU A 147 -27.02 -21.08 56.16
N GLN A 148 -27.48 -22.18 55.55
CA GLN A 148 -27.07 -22.61 54.22
C GLN A 148 -27.82 -21.80 53.18
N THR A 149 -27.13 -21.13 52.26
CA THR A 149 -27.63 -20.94 50.89
C THR A 149 -26.47 -20.99 49.90
N THR A 150 -26.81 -21.54 48.74
CA THR A 150 -26.00 -22.04 47.64
C THR A 150 -25.08 -21.02 46.97
N ALA A 151 -23.89 -21.48 46.60
CA ALA A 151 -22.96 -20.78 45.70
C ALA A 151 -23.60 -20.44 44.34
N PRO A 152 -23.12 -19.36 43.69
CA PRO A 152 -22.79 -19.48 42.28
C PRO A 152 -21.36 -19.01 42.00
N LYS A 153 -20.53 -19.95 41.52
CA LYS A 153 -19.28 -19.61 40.83
C LYS A 153 -19.66 -18.86 39.54
N LYS A 154 -19.35 -17.56 39.47
CA LYS A 154 -19.56 -16.77 38.26
C LYS A 154 -18.29 -16.83 37.41
N ASP A 155 -18.38 -17.54 36.30
CA ASP A 155 -17.32 -17.71 35.32
C ASP A 155 -16.85 -16.37 34.73
N THR A 156 -15.61 -15.96 35.03
CA THR A 156 -14.95 -14.77 34.46
C THR A 156 -14.40 -15.02 33.04
N LYS A 157 -15.10 -15.79 32.20
CA LYS A 157 -14.59 -16.19 30.86
C LYS A 157 -15.51 -15.87 29.68
N LYS A 158 -16.39 -14.86 29.78
CA LYS A 158 -17.23 -14.43 28.63
C LYS A 158 -17.29 -12.92 28.41
N GLY A 159 -16.19 -12.20 28.70
CA GLY A 159 -16.11 -10.73 28.53
C GLY A 159 -15.49 -10.24 27.22
N LEU A 160 -14.84 -11.09 26.41
CA LEU A 160 -14.21 -10.65 25.15
C LEU A 160 -14.94 -11.24 23.95
N LYS A 161 -16.16 -10.77 23.71
CA LYS A 161 -16.84 -10.94 22.43
C LYS A 161 -17.01 -9.57 21.78
N GLY A 162 -16.11 -9.26 20.86
CA GLY A 162 -16.42 -8.45 19.68
C GLY A 162 -15.95 -7.00 19.70
N VAL A 163 -14.88 -6.75 18.95
CA VAL A 163 -14.84 -5.59 18.05
C VAL A 163 -14.55 -6.15 16.66
N ILE A 164 -15.61 -6.34 15.85
CA ILE A 164 -15.50 -6.58 14.41
C ILE A 164 -15.72 -5.23 13.75
N VAL A 165 -14.65 -4.62 13.23
CA VAL A 165 -14.78 -3.45 12.35
C VAL A 165 -15.26 -3.93 10.99
N LYS A 166 -16.53 -3.65 10.69
CA LYS A 166 -17.13 -3.91 9.37
C LYS A 166 -16.67 -2.80 8.41
N LYS A 167 -15.62 -3.05 7.62
CA LYS A 167 -15.22 -2.14 6.53
C LYS A 167 -16.31 -2.17 5.46
N LYS A 168 -17.09 -1.08 5.38
CA LYS A 168 -18.07 -0.81 4.32
C LYS A 168 -17.34 -0.79 2.98
N GLY A 169 -17.68 -1.73 2.10
CA GLY A 169 -17.30 -1.67 0.69
C GLY A 169 -17.94 -0.45 0.04
N LYS A 170 -17.11 0.35 -0.63
CA LYS A 170 -17.56 1.42 -1.53
C LYS A 170 -17.29 0.97 -2.95
N SER A 171 -18.38 0.60 -3.61
CA SER A 171 -18.68 0.60 -5.05
C SER A 171 -17.52 0.69 -6.04
N ALA A 172 -17.43 -0.35 -6.86
CA ALA A 172 -16.70 -0.41 -8.12
C ALA A 172 -17.04 0.76 -9.08
N PRO A 173 -16.10 1.23 -9.91
CA PRO A 173 -16.43 1.93 -11.13
C PRO A 173 -16.82 0.93 -12.22
N ILE A 174 -17.96 1.23 -12.84
CA ILE A 174 -18.54 0.57 -14.01
C ILE A 174 -17.61 0.80 -15.22
N ALA A 175 -17.15 -0.28 -15.84
CA ALA A 175 -16.70 -0.26 -17.23
C ALA A 175 -17.43 -1.38 -17.98
N LYS A 176 -18.37 -0.97 -18.84
CA LYS A 176 -19.09 -1.84 -19.76
C LYS A 176 -18.13 -2.20 -20.90
N THR A 177 -17.79 -3.48 -21.03
CA THR A 177 -17.25 -4.06 -22.26
C THR A 177 -18.33 -4.91 -22.93
N PRO A 178 -18.66 -4.70 -24.21
CA PRO A 178 -19.62 -5.56 -24.90
C PRO A 178 -18.97 -6.89 -25.28
N HIS A 179 -19.68 -7.97 -24.97
CA HIS A 179 -19.38 -9.33 -25.39
C HIS A 179 -19.51 -9.47 -26.92
N PHE A 180 -18.45 -9.89 -27.59
CA PHE A 180 -18.57 -10.62 -28.84
C PHE A 180 -18.58 -12.12 -28.54
N LYS A 181 -19.66 -12.80 -28.94
CA LYS A 181 -19.80 -14.25 -28.97
C LYS A 181 -19.03 -14.80 -30.17
N ALA A 182 -18.22 -15.83 -29.97
CA ALA A 182 -17.93 -16.82 -30.99
C ALA A 182 -17.95 -18.21 -30.34
N ALA A 183 -18.72 -19.11 -30.95
CA ALA A 183 -19.00 -20.45 -30.47
C ALA A 183 -18.05 -21.49 -31.06
N GLN A 184 -17.68 -22.46 -30.20
CA GLN A 184 -17.45 -23.89 -30.44
C GLN A 184 -16.50 -24.38 -31.56
N ALA A 185 -15.51 -25.19 -31.19
CA ALA A 185 -15.51 -26.66 -31.45
C ALA A 185 -14.29 -27.37 -30.82
N ASN A 186 -14.52 -28.55 -30.25
CA ASN A 186 -13.56 -29.57 -29.80
C ASN A 186 -12.71 -30.12 -30.97
N ASP A 187 -11.46 -30.55 -30.75
CA ASP A 187 -11.09 -31.98 -30.82
C ASP A 187 -9.66 -32.28 -30.30
N LYS A 188 -9.48 -33.58 -30.00
CA LYS A 188 -8.46 -34.37 -29.31
C LYS A 188 -6.97 -34.20 -29.65
N LYS A 189 -6.20 -34.51 -28.59
CA LYS A 189 -4.98 -35.34 -28.49
C LYS A 189 -3.95 -35.27 -29.62
N ARG A 190 -2.71 -34.96 -29.22
CA ARG A 190 -1.50 -35.67 -29.69
C ARG A 190 -0.34 -35.41 -28.72
N ASP A 191 0.20 -36.49 -28.18
CA ASP A 191 1.47 -36.55 -27.44
C ASP A 191 2.65 -36.17 -28.37
N PRO A 192 3.73 -35.56 -27.87
CA PRO A 192 5.00 -35.53 -28.59
C PRO A 192 5.96 -36.65 -28.12
N PRO A 193 6.77 -37.24 -29.02
CA PRO A 193 7.77 -38.23 -28.67
C PRO A 193 9.05 -37.58 -28.11
N ASN A 194 9.74 -38.41 -27.34
CA ASN A 194 11.02 -38.20 -26.68
C ASN A 194 12.20 -38.13 -27.68
N GLY A 195 13.25 -37.38 -27.35
CA GLY A 195 14.55 -37.42 -28.04
C GLY A 195 15.44 -36.18 -27.86
N GLU A 196 16.20 -36.16 -26.74
CA GLU A 196 17.63 -35.78 -26.55
C GLU A 196 18.13 -34.40 -27.05
N ASP A 197 19.05 -33.66 -26.43
CA ASP A 197 19.83 -33.63 -25.20
C ASP A 197 20.52 -32.25 -25.26
N VAL A 198 20.47 -31.41 -24.21
CA VAL A 198 21.59 -30.52 -23.83
C VAL A 198 21.41 -30.16 -22.35
N SER A 199 22.23 -30.83 -21.55
CA SER A 199 22.73 -30.49 -20.23
C SER A 199 22.79 -28.99 -19.88
N GLN A 200 22.21 -28.60 -18.74
CA GLN A 200 22.79 -27.58 -17.86
C GLN A 200 22.37 -27.83 -16.40
N GLN A 201 23.37 -28.16 -15.61
CA GLN A 201 23.32 -28.51 -14.20
C GLN A 201 23.22 -27.23 -13.36
N SER A 202 22.20 -27.11 -12.51
CA SER A 202 22.14 -26.07 -11.46
C SER A 202 21.60 -26.72 -10.20
N GLN A 203 22.50 -26.97 -9.25
CA GLN A 203 22.18 -27.44 -7.91
C GLN A 203 21.64 -26.29 -7.07
N GLU A 204 20.48 -26.49 -6.47
CA GLU A 204 19.93 -25.68 -5.40
C GLU A 204 20.36 -26.29 -4.05
N PRO A 205 20.89 -25.53 -3.06
CA PRO A 205 21.18 -26.10 -1.75
C PRO A 205 19.96 -26.08 -0.84
N GLN A 206 19.53 -27.26 -0.41
CA GLN A 206 18.50 -27.50 0.61
C GLN A 206 19.02 -27.11 2.01
N THR A 207 18.33 -26.20 2.69
CA THR A 207 18.59 -25.88 4.11
C THR A 207 17.99 -26.98 5.03
N LYS A 208 18.86 -27.82 5.61
CA LYS A 208 18.48 -28.81 6.64
C LYS A 208 18.02 -28.13 7.93
N ARG A 209 16.74 -28.36 8.30
CA ARG A 209 16.16 -28.00 9.60
C ARG A 209 16.74 -28.88 10.72
N ARG A 210 17.29 -28.27 11.76
CA ARG A 210 17.74 -28.94 13.00
C ARG A 210 16.53 -29.37 13.83
N ARG A 211 16.30 -30.68 14.00
CA ARG A 211 15.47 -31.21 15.10
C ARG A 211 16.32 -31.20 16.38
N VAL A 212 15.85 -30.50 17.40
CA VAL A 212 16.30 -30.70 18.79
C VAL A 212 15.25 -31.56 19.47
N SER A 213 15.66 -32.74 19.89
CA SER A 213 14.92 -33.61 20.80
C SER A 213 15.52 -33.49 22.19
N GLU A 214 14.61 -33.36 23.14
CA GLU A 214 14.73 -33.26 24.58
C GLU A 214 15.37 -34.50 25.23
N SER A 215 16.23 -34.28 26.21
CA SER A 215 16.50 -35.13 27.40
C SER A 215 17.30 -34.34 28.41
#